data_AF-A0A9Q8TKS2-F1
#
_entry.id   AF-A0A9Q8TKS2-F1
#
_cell.length_a   1.000
_cell.length_b   1.000
_cell.length_c   1.000
_cell.angle_alpha   90.00
_cell.angle_beta   90.00
_cell.angle_gamma   90.00
#
_symmetry.space_group_name_H-M   'P 1'
#
loop_
_entity.id
_entity.type
_entity.pdbx_description
1 polymer ?
#
loop_
_entity_poly.entity_id
_entity_poly.type
_entity_poly.pdbx_seq_one_letter_code
_entity_poly.pdbx_strand_id
1 'polypeptide(L)'
;MNKEKLFYTIGEVAEELHLEQHVLRFWESQFHQIKPIKRKGRRLYDHKCIEAIKKIKYMLYDKGYTIKGVQKEFGNDVRIDHYSRNLLQELTDLRDYLTDKINEESNK
;
A
#
# COMPACT_ATOMS: atom_id res chain seq x y z
N MET A 1 0.94 16.05 2.86
CA MET A 1 2.26 15.43 3.12
C MET A 1 3.42 16.16 2.45
N ASN A 2 4.47 16.48 3.22
CA ASN A 2 5.76 16.88 2.68
C ASN A 2 6.50 15.63 2.15
N LYS A 3 6.78 15.56 0.84
CA LYS A 3 7.39 14.38 0.18
C LYS A 3 8.76 13.99 0.73
N GLU A 4 9.45 14.87 1.47
CA GLU A 4 10.77 14.60 2.04
C GLU A 4 10.74 13.82 3.36
N LYS A 5 9.63 13.85 4.10
CA LYS A 5 9.56 13.22 5.42
C LYS A 5 9.26 11.73 5.30
N LEU A 6 10.19 10.90 5.79
CA LEU A 6 10.10 9.44 5.73
C LEU A 6 9.11 8.82 6.74
N PHE A 7 8.91 9.47 7.89
CA PHE A 7 8.09 8.94 8.98
C PHE A 7 7.25 10.03 9.65
N TYR A 8 6.04 9.66 10.06
CA TYR A 8 5.06 10.54 10.67
C TYR A 8 4.62 9.98 12.02
N THR A 9 4.40 10.84 13.00
CA THR A 9 3.87 10.40 14.30
C THR A 9 2.37 10.16 14.22
N ILE A 10 1.80 9.43 15.21
CA ILE A 10 0.34 9.21 15.26
C ILE A 10 -0.47 10.51 15.31
N GLY A 11 0.05 11.57 15.95
CA GLY A 11 -0.61 12.86 16.01
C GLY A 11 -0.67 13.54 14.64
N GLU A 12 0.44 13.51 13.91
CA GLU A 12 0.51 14.07 12.55
C GLU A 12 -0.41 13.35 11.57
N VAL A 13 -0.45 12.01 11.64
CA VAL A 13 -1.35 11.21 10.79
C VAL A 13 -2.82 11.43 11.17
N ALA A 14 -3.13 11.52 12.46
CA ALA A 14 -4.46 11.80 12.97
C ALA A 14 -4.98 13.17 12.47
N GLU A 15 -4.16 14.20 12.60
CA GLU A 15 -4.47 15.55 12.16
C GLU A 15 -4.68 15.62 10.63
N GLU A 16 -3.71 15.10 9.87
CA GLU A 16 -3.76 15.14 8.39
C GLU A 16 -4.96 14.37 7.82
N LEU A 17 -5.33 13.25 8.45
CA LEU A 17 -6.43 12.42 7.97
C LEU A 17 -7.76 12.73 8.68
N HIS A 18 -7.82 13.72 9.56
CA HIS A 18 -8.99 14.03 10.38
C HIS A 18 -9.56 12.78 11.07
N LEU A 19 -8.68 12.02 11.72
CA LEU A 19 -9.01 10.82 12.48
C LEU A 19 -8.57 11.00 13.92
N GLU A 20 -9.33 10.44 14.85
CA GLU A 20 -8.90 10.37 16.23
C GLU A 20 -7.72 9.42 16.42
N GLN A 21 -6.75 9.78 17.26
CA GLN A 21 -5.57 8.93 17.49
C GLN A 21 -5.95 7.53 18.01
N HIS A 22 -7.03 7.41 18.80
CA HIS A 22 -7.49 6.12 19.30
C HIS A 22 -8.08 5.23 18.19
N VAL A 23 -8.64 5.81 17.12
CA VAL A 23 -9.09 5.08 15.94
C VAL A 23 -7.89 4.49 15.20
N LEU A 24 -6.81 5.25 15.02
CA LEU A 24 -5.57 4.75 14.43
C LEU A 24 -4.97 3.61 15.26
N ARG A 25 -4.93 3.75 16.60
CA ARG A 25 -4.48 2.68 17.50
C ARG A 25 -5.34 1.42 17.39
N PHE A 26 -6.65 1.59 17.26
CA PHE A 26 -7.56 0.47 17.04
C PHE A 26 -7.26 -0.20 15.70
N TRP A 27 -7.15 0.56 14.61
CA TRP A 27 -6.87 0.04 13.27
C TRP A 27 -5.53 -0.69 13.14
N GLU A 28 -4.49 -0.29 13.88
CA GLU A 28 -3.22 -1.05 13.99
C GLU A 28 -3.45 -2.52 14.36
N SER A 29 -4.47 -2.80 15.19
CA SER A 29 -4.80 -4.17 15.61
C SER A 29 -5.69 -4.91 14.61
N GLN A 30 -6.36 -4.19 13.72
CA GLN A 30 -7.34 -4.74 12.78
C GLN A 30 -6.75 -4.99 11.40
N PHE A 31 -5.75 -4.22 10.97
CA PHE A 31 -5.22 -4.25 9.60
C PHE A 31 -3.71 -4.45 9.60
N HIS A 32 -3.25 -5.56 9.02
CA HIS A 32 -1.82 -5.90 8.98
C HIS A 32 -0.98 -4.96 8.10
N GLN A 33 -1.63 -4.14 7.27
CA GLN A 33 -1.02 -3.09 6.45
C GLN A 33 -0.62 -1.88 7.29
N ILE A 34 -1.24 -1.67 8.46
CA ILE A 34 -0.94 -0.57 9.37
C ILE A 34 0.00 -1.08 10.46
N LYS A 35 1.30 -1.09 10.15
CA LYS A 35 2.35 -1.56 11.06
C LYS A 35 3.36 -0.44 11.35
N PRO A 36 3.04 0.50 12.26
CA PRO A 36 3.97 1.55 12.61
C PRO A 36 5.22 0.99 13.29
N ILE A 37 6.36 1.60 13.01
CA ILE A 37 7.61 1.32 13.73
C ILE A 37 7.49 1.91 15.13
N LYS A 38 7.77 1.09 16.15
CA LYS A 38 7.82 1.54 17.55
C LYS A 38 9.24 1.97 17.88
N ARG A 39 9.45 3.26 18.14
CA ARG A 39 10.77 3.82 18.53
C ARG A 39 10.63 4.75 19.71
N LYS A 40 11.32 4.45 20.82
CA LYS A 40 11.27 5.22 22.08
C LYS A 40 9.83 5.53 22.54
N GLY A 41 8.94 4.52 22.51
CA GLY A 41 7.53 4.67 22.88
C GLY A 41 6.64 5.38 21.86
N ARG A 42 7.21 5.94 20.79
CA ARG A 42 6.47 6.61 19.71
C ARG A 42 6.15 5.65 18.57
N ARG A 43 5.00 5.85 17.94
CA ARG A 43 4.58 5.16 16.71
C ARG A 43 4.93 6.04 15.52
N LEU A 44 5.63 5.45 14.56
CA LEU A 44 6.08 6.11 13.34
C LEU A 44 5.49 5.38 12.14
N TYR A 45 4.68 6.08 11.35
CA TYR A 45 4.05 5.59 10.13
C TYR A 45 4.87 6.05 8.94
N ASP A 46 5.19 5.13 8.05
CA ASP A 46 5.78 5.47 6.76
C ASP A 46 4.69 5.84 5.74
N HIS A 47 5.11 6.21 4.53
CA HIS A 47 4.17 6.57 3.47
C HIS A 47 3.21 5.42 3.13
N LYS A 48 3.71 4.17 3.12
CA LYS A 48 2.89 2.98 2.81
C LYS A 48 1.79 2.75 3.83
N CYS A 49 2.09 2.88 5.13
CA CYS A 49 1.08 2.82 6.18
C CYS A 49 0.01 3.89 5.97
N ILE A 50 0.41 5.12 5.63
CA ILE A 50 -0.53 6.25 5.47
C ILE A 50 -1.45 6.02 4.26
N GLU A 51 -0.94 5.52 3.15
CA GLU A 51 -1.77 5.16 2.00
C GLU A 51 -2.77 4.04 2.33
N ALA A 52 -2.34 3.04 3.11
CA ALA A 52 -3.26 2.00 3.60
C ALA A 52 -4.37 2.60 4.48
N ILE A 53 -4.01 3.51 5.41
CA ILE A 53 -4.98 4.19 6.28
C ILE A 53 -5.98 5.01 5.45
N LYS A 54 -5.54 5.74 4.42
CA LYS A 54 -6.42 6.51 3.52
C LYS A 54 -7.43 5.59 2.82
N LYS A 55 -6.98 4.47 2.26
CA LYS A 55 -7.86 3.51 1.60
C LYS A 55 -8.84 2.85 2.59
N ILE A 56 -8.38 2.47 3.77
CA ILE A 56 -9.25 1.95 4.85
C ILE A 56 -10.30 2.98 5.25
N LYS A 57 -9.89 4.25 5.45
CA LYS A 57 -10.81 5.35 5.78
C LYS A 57 -11.90 5.51 4.73
N TYR A 58 -11.51 5.58 3.45
CA TYR A 58 -12.46 5.68 2.34
C TYR A 58 -13.50 4.55 2.36
N MET A 59 -13.05 3.31 2.55
CA MET A 59 -13.95 2.16 2.55
C MET A 59 -14.92 2.18 3.74
N LEU A 60 -14.43 2.53 4.94
CA LEU A 60 -15.26 2.53 6.14
C LEU A 60 -16.24 3.71 6.16
N TYR A 61 -15.76 4.92 5.90
CA TYR A 61 -16.56 6.14 6.06
C TYR A 61 -17.36 6.51 4.80
N ASP A 62 -16.75 6.40 3.62
CA ASP A 62 -17.39 6.86 2.37
C ASP A 62 -18.18 5.76 1.66
N LYS A 63 -17.77 4.49 1.84
CA LYS A 63 -18.44 3.34 1.24
C LYS A 63 -19.29 2.52 2.22
N GLY A 64 -19.21 2.82 3.52
CA GLY A 64 -20.01 2.13 4.54
C GLY A 64 -19.64 0.66 4.76
N TYR A 65 -18.41 0.27 4.43
CA TYR A 65 -17.95 -1.09 4.70
C TYR A 65 -17.80 -1.32 6.21
N THR A 66 -17.97 -2.58 6.62
CA THR A 66 -17.59 -3.01 7.97
C THR A 66 -16.10 -3.30 8.03
N ILE A 67 -15.50 -3.30 9.24
CA ILE A 67 -14.09 -3.69 9.45
C ILE A 67 -13.79 -5.06 8.81
N LYS A 68 -14.67 -6.05 8.99
CA LYS A 68 -14.53 -7.38 8.39
C LYS A 68 -14.59 -7.34 6.85
N GLY A 69 -15.45 -6.49 6.30
CA GLY A 69 -15.54 -6.27 4.85
C GLY A 69 -14.24 -5.71 4.28
N VAL A 70 -13.69 -4.68 4.93
CA VAL A 70 -12.40 -4.09 4.53
C VAL A 70 -11.26 -5.10 4.64
N GLN A 71 -11.18 -5.86 5.74
CA GLN A 71 -10.18 -6.92 5.91
C GLN A 71 -10.21 -7.96 4.77
N LYS A 72 -11.41 -8.37 4.34
CA LYS A 72 -11.57 -9.32 3.24
C LYS A 72 -11.06 -8.75 1.91
N GLU A 73 -11.31 -7.48 1.64
CA GLU A 73 -10.89 -6.82 0.41
C GLU A 73 -9.38 -6.54 0.39
N PHE A 74 -8.81 -6.13 1.52
CA PHE A 74 -7.37 -5.94 1.68
C PHE A 74 -6.56 -7.24 1.68
N GLY A 75 -7.16 -8.37 2.07
CA GLY A 75 -6.59 -9.70 1.85
C GLY A 75 -6.47 -10.05 0.35
N ASN A 76 -7.29 -9.44 -0.51
CA ASN A 76 -7.24 -9.61 -1.96
C ASN A 76 -6.24 -8.66 -2.66
N ASP A 77 -5.81 -7.55 -2.04
CA ASP A 77 -4.79 -6.65 -2.62
C ASP A 77 -3.47 -7.39 -2.88
N VAL A 78 -3.14 -8.39 -2.05
CA VAL A 78 -1.99 -9.29 -2.30
C VAL A 78 -2.16 -10.02 -3.64
N ARG A 79 -3.36 -10.51 -3.97
CA ARG A 79 -3.65 -11.16 -5.26
C ARG A 79 -3.50 -10.21 -6.44
N ILE A 80 -3.93 -8.95 -6.31
CA ILE A 80 -3.81 -7.95 -7.38
C ILE A 80 -2.34 -7.58 -7.62
N ASP A 81 -1.56 -7.37 -6.55
CA ASP A 81 -0.12 -7.10 -6.66
C ASP A 81 0.64 -8.30 -7.27
N HIS A 82 0.27 -9.53 -6.91
CA HIS A 82 0.80 -10.73 -7.56
C HIS A 82 0.44 -10.81 -9.04
N TYR A 83 -0.79 -10.50 -9.43
CA TYR A 83 -1.20 -10.51 -10.83
C TYR A 83 -0.44 -9.44 -11.64
N SER A 84 -0.34 -8.22 -11.12
CA SER A 84 0.43 -7.14 -11.75
C SER A 84 1.90 -7.48 -11.87
N ARG A 85 2.51 -8.09 -10.85
CA ARG A 85 3.92 -8.56 -10.92
C ARG A 85 4.11 -9.66 -11.95
N ASN A 86 3.18 -10.62 -12.04
CA ASN A 86 3.25 -11.67 -13.05
C ASN A 86 3.10 -11.11 -14.47
N LEU A 87 2.13 -10.21 -14.69
CA LEU A 87 1.93 -9.56 -15.98
C LEU A 87 3.14 -8.71 -16.40
N LEU A 88 3.75 -7.98 -15.47
CA LEU A 88 4.97 -7.22 -15.75
C LEU A 88 6.13 -8.14 -16.14
N GLN A 89 6.25 -9.30 -15.49
CA GLN A 89 7.26 -10.29 -15.86
C GLN A 89 7.01 -10.83 -17.28
N GLU A 90 5.77 -11.25 -17.58
CA GLU A 90 5.40 -11.75 -18.92
C GLU A 90 5.66 -10.70 -20.02
N LEU A 91 5.33 -9.43 -19.78
CA LEU A 91 5.61 -8.34 -20.73
C LEU A 91 7.10 -8.08 -20.91
N THR A 92 7.88 -8.23 -19.83
CA THR A 92 9.34 -8.07 -19.86
C THR A 92 9.97 -9.19 -20.66
N ASP A 93 9.58 -10.43 -20.39
CA ASP A 93 10.08 -11.62 -21.09
C ASP A 93 9.74 -11.57 -22.59
N LEU A 94 8.52 -11.13 -22.94
CA LEU A 94 8.11 -10.96 -24.34
C LEU A 94 8.90 -9.85 -25.04
N ARG A 95 9.13 -8.72 -24.36
CA ARG A 95 9.95 -7.63 -24.89
C ARG A 95 11.37 -8.11 -25.18
N ASP A 96 11.97 -8.85 -24.24
CA ASP A 96 13.34 -9.32 -24.38
C ASP A 96 13.46 -10.31 -25.56
N TYR A 97 12.52 -11.26 -25.67
CA TYR A 97 12.42 -12.15 -26.82
C TYR A 97 12.33 -11.42 -28.17
N LEU A 98 11.44 -10.43 -28.27
CA LEU A 98 11.25 -9.67 -29.51
C LEU A 98 12.50 -8.85 -29.86
N THR A 99 13.18 -8.32 -28.84
CA THR A 99 14.40 -7.54 -29.01
C THR A 99 15.53 -8.41 -29.55
N ASP A 100 15.72 -9.59 -28.98
CA ASP A 100 16.74 -10.54 -29.44
C ASP A 100 16.48 -10.95 -30.90
N LYS A 101 15.21 -11.23 -31.24
CA LYS A 101 14.83 -11.64 -32.60
C LYS A 101 15.07 -10.57 -33.66
N ILE A 102 14.80 -9.30 -33.32
CA ILE A 102 15.08 -8.16 -34.22
C ILE A 102 16.61 -8.00 -34.46
N ASN A 103 17.42 -8.21 -33.42
CA ASN A 103 18.88 -8.11 -33.52
C ASN A 103 19.48 -9.27 -34.34
N GLU A 104 18.92 -10.48 -34.24
CA GLU A 104 19.32 -11.63 -35.06
C GLU A 104 19.01 -11.42 -36.54
N GLU A 105 17.87 -10.82 -36.87
CA GLU A 105 17.50 -10.51 -38.26
C GLU A 105 18.33 -9.36 -38.85
N SER A 106 18.79 -8.41 -38.02
CA SER A 106 19.62 -7.27 -38.45
C SER A 106 21.09 -7.62 -38.70
N ASN A 107 21.57 -8.78 -38.21
CA ASN A 107 22.93 -9.29 -38.40
C ASN A 107 23.04 -10.36 -39.51
N LYS A 108 21.98 -10.56 -40.30
CA LYS A 108 21.98 -11.34 -41.55
C LYS A 108 22.06 -10.43 -42.75
#